data_AF-M2XHG9-F1
#
_entry.id   AF-M2XHG9-F1
#
_cell.length_a   1.000
_cell.length_b   1.000
_cell.length_c   1.000
_cell.angle_alpha   90.00
_cell.angle_beta   90.00
_cell.angle_gamma   90.00
#
_symmetry.space_group_name_H-M   'P 1'
#
loop_
_entity.id
_entity.type
_entity.pdbx_description
1 polymer ?
#
loop_
_entity_poly.entity_id
_entity_poly.type
_entity_poly.pdbx_seq_one_letter_code
_entity_poly.pdbx_strand_id
1 'polypeptide(L)'
;MSCSSCKERSFISTEQVAKYYKNVVTGNSRISCPCSSGILTSKQQEILSSIHPTILEKYYGCASPIPTAMEGCTVLDLGCGTGRDVYLCSALVGNKGKVIGVDLLPEMLEIASQYKSYHAEKFFQDSSQSNVQFLKGHIENLREIGIADGSIDIVISNCVVNLSDDKEKIFKEVARVLKPGGEFYFADKYIDRRLSAEARQDLELVGQCLGKAMYIQDFVSLVKKAGFSDIRLVSSSKERLSLETETKLNGASAYSCVFRAFRLEHLDECLEDYQETAIFHGATDVDRDTYQFDCNLKFLKDLPVSVDGNTAEIIRHSRLSRHFHVTDRKSHQGLFQPEKQLPMSLIVKNQCFEKK
;
A
#
# COMPACT_ATOMS: atom_id res chain seq x y z
N MET A 1 21.82 38.27 22.91
CA MET A 1 20.64 38.90 22.27
C MET A 1 19.87 37.81 21.54
N SER A 2 18.85 37.27 22.19
CA SER A 2 17.94 36.28 21.61
C SER A 2 17.00 36.96 20.63
N CYS A 3 17.07 36.61 19.35
CA CYS A 3 16.16 37.11 18.33
C CYS A 3 14.81 36.37 18.46
N SER A 4 13.84 37.05 19.07
CA SER A 4 12.48 36.59 19.33
C SER A 4 11.57 36.58 18.08
N SER A 5 12.10 36.25 16.89
CA SER A 5 11.32 36.32 15.64
C SER A 5 11.38 35.10 14.73
N CYS A 6 11.91 33.96 15.20
CA CYS A 6 11.55 32.67 14.62
C CYS A 6 10.11 32.31 15.06
N LYS A 7 9.13 33.10 14.61
CA LYS A 7 7.73 32.71 14.66
C LYS A 7 7.59 31.38 13.93
N GLU A 8 6.99 30.41 14.60
CA GLU A 8 6.55 29.12 14.07
C GLU A 8 5.99 29.34 12.67
N ARG A 9 6.72 28.88 11.65
CA ARG A 9 6.24 28.89 10.27
C ARG A 9 5.14 27.83 10.20
N SER A 10 3.89 28.27 10.06
CA SER A 10 2.71 27.43 10.06
C SER A 10 2.80 26.37 8.95
N PHE A 11 3.05 25.11 9.32
CA PHE A 11 2.92 23.96 8.43
C PHE A 11 1.44 23.72 8.11
N ILE A 12 1.14 23.26 6.89
CA ILE A 12 -0.24 22.86 6.53
C ILE A 12 -0.61 21.65 7.39
N SER A 13 -1.48 21.84 8.37
CA SER A 13 -1.85 20.79 9.33
C SER A 13 -2.73 19.71 8.71
N THR A 14 -2.75 18.52 9.30
CA THR A 14 -3.73 17.46 8.96
C THR A 14 -5.18 17.97 8.98
N GLU A 15 -5.53 18.89 9.88
CA GLU A 15 -6.87 19.50 9.94
C GLU A 15 -7.18 20.35 8.70
N GLN A 16 -6.20 21.13 8.22
CA GLN A 16 -6.36 21.91 6.99
C GLN A 16 -6.53 21.00 5.77
N VAL A 17 -5.80 19.89 5.71
CA VAL A 17 -5.95 18.86 4.67
C VAL A 17 -7.33 18.21 4.76
N ALA A 18 -7.77 17.82 5.96
CA ALA A 18 -9.09 17.24 6.17
C ALA A 18 -10.21 18.20 5.73
N LYS A 19 -10.07 19.50 6.02
CA LYS A 19 -11.01 20.53 5.54
C LYS A 19 -11.00 20.68 4.02
N TYR A 20 -9.83 20.62 3.39
CA TYR A 20 -9.70 20.63 1.93
C TYR A 20 -10.46 19.45 1.30
N TYR A 21 -10.20 18.23 1.75
CA TYR A 21 -10.88 17.04 1.21
C TYR A 21 -12.38 17.04 1.52
N LYS A 22 -12.79 17.47 2.72
CA LYS A 22 -14.22 17.66 3.04
C LYS A 22 -14.91 18.55 2.01
N ASN A 23 -14.32 19.70 1.67
CA ASN A 23 -14.89 20.62 0.69
C ASN A 23 -14.95 20.00 -0.72
N VAL A 24 -13.91 19.27 -1.13
CA VAL A 24 -13.86 18.56 -2.42
C VAL A 24 -14.98 17.53 -2.52
N VAL A 25 -15.25 16.81 -1.43
CA VAL A 25 -16.26 15.73 -1.36
C VAL A 25 -17.68 16.29 -1.34
N THR A 26 -17.88 17.42 -0.65
CA THR A 26 -19.18 18.11 -0.62
C THR A 26 -19.45 18.94 -1.89
N GLY A 27 -18.42 19.23 -2.67
CA GLY A 27 -18.52 19.93 -3.95
C GLY A 27 -18.73 18.96 -5.12
N ASN A 28 -19.16 19.49 -6.28
CA ASN A 28 -19.25 18.71 -7.53
C ASN A 28 -17.87 18.40 -8.17
N SER A 29 -16.77 18.56 -7.43
CA SER A 29 -15.40 18.48 -7.93
C SER A 29 -14.91 17.03 -7.88
N ARG A 30 -15.00 16.32 -9.01
CA ARG A 30 -14.35 15.02 -9.19
C ARG A 30 -12.85 15.23 -9.39
N ILE A 31 -12.06 15.15 -8.32
CA ILE A 31 -10.62 14.94 -8.45
C ILE A 31 -10.40 13.42 -8.51
N SER A 32 -10.72 12.81 -9.64
CA SER A 32 -10.20 11.47 -9.93
C SER A 32 -8.71 11.62 -10.15
N CYS A 33 -7.86 11.00 -9.32
CA CYS A 33 -6.48 10.82 -9.79
C CYS A 33 -6.55 9.94 -11.05
N PRO A 34 -6.02 10.38 -12.21
CA PRO A 34 -5.98 9.56 -13.42
C PRO A 34 -5.05 8.34 -13.28
N CYS A 35 -4.40 8.20 -12.13
CA CYS A 35 -3.45 7.17 -11.85
C CYS A 35 -4.19 5.85 -11.54
N SER A 36 -4.50 5.08 -12.59
CA SER A 36 -4.88 3.66 -12.48
C SER A 36 -3.62 2.79 -12.60
N SER A 37 -2.58 3.08 -11.82
CA SER A 37 -1.37 2.26 -11.74
C SER A 37 -1.55 1.14 -10.73
N GLY A 38 -2.46 0.22 -11.05
CA GLY A 38 -2.61 -1.06 -10.40
C GLY A 38 -3.27 -2.00 -11.39
N ILE A 39 -2.56 -3.05 -11.82
CA ILE A 39 -3.16 -4.10 -12.65
C ILE A 39 -4.06 -4.91 -11.71
N LEU A 40 -5.33 -4.54 -11.65
CA LEU A 40 -6.34 -5.31 -10.95
C LEU A 40 -6.56 -6.64 -11.67
N THR A 41 -6.68 -7.72 -10.91
CA THR A 41 -7.03 -9.03 -11.45
C THR A 41 -8.46 -9.03 -11.98
N SER A 42 -8.79 -9.98 -12.84
CA SER A 42 -10.11 -10.13 -13.44
C SER A 42 -11.19 -10.27 -12.36
N LYS A 43 -10.88 -11.01 -11.28
CA LYS A 43 -11.74 -11.15 -10.10
C LYS A 43 -11.91 -9.83 -9.34
N GLN A 44 -10.84 -9.05 -9.17
CA GLN A 44 -10.93 -7.75 -8.51
C GLN A 44 -11.79 -6.76 -9.32
N GLN A 45 -11.68 -6.78 -10.65
CA GLN A 45 -12.51 -5.97 -11.54
C GLN A 45 -13.98 -6.37 -11.47
N GLU A 46 -14.28 -7.67 -11.47
CA GLU A 46 -15.63 -8.20 -11.29
C GLU A 46 -16.23 -7.72 -9.95
N ILE A 47 -15.49 -7.87 -8.85
CA ILE A 47 -15.95 -7.40 -7.53
C ILE A 47 -16.20 -5.89 -7.55
N LEU A 48 -15.30 -5.08 -8.10
CA LEU A 48 -15.49 -3.63 -8.19
C LEU A 48 -16.78 -3.25 -8.93
N SER A 49 -17.12 -3.99 -9.99
CA SER A 49 -18.36 -3.76 -10.75
C SER A 49 -19.63 -4.04 -9.95
N SER A 50 -19.52 -4.79 -8.86
CA SER A 50 -20.60 -5.17 -7.96
C SER A 50 -20.72 -4.30 -6.71
N ILE A 51 -19.74 -3.42 -6.47
CA ILE A 51 -19.78 -2.45 -5.36
C ILE A 51 -20.85 -1.38 -5.65
N HIS A 52 -21.55 -0.96 -4.60
CA HIS A 52 -22.62 0.02 -4.73
C HIS A 52 -22.13 1.33 -5.38
N PRO A 53 -22.83 1.88 -6.41
CA PRO A 53 -22.35 3.04 -7.17
C PRO A 53 -21.98 4.27 -6.31
N THR A 54 -22.76 4.56 -5.27
CA THR A 54 -22.48 5.68 -4.36
C THR A 54 -21.12 5.58 -3.65
N ILE A 55 -20.64 4.35 -3.40
CA ILE A 55 -19.31 4.13 -2.83
C ILE A 55 -18.24 4.52 -3.85
N LEU A 56 -18.42 4.12 -5.11
CA LEU A 56 -17.47 4.34 -6.21
C LEU A 56 -17.42 5.80 -6.66
N GLU A 57 -18.56 6.48 -6.74
CA GLU A 57 -18.66 7.87 -7.21
C GLU A 57 -17.97 8.88 -6.30
N LYS A 58 -17.87 8.56 -5.00
CA LYS A 58 -17.29 9.40 -3.96
C LYS A 58 -15.91 8.92 -3.48
N TYR A 59 -15.30 8.03 -4.24
CA TYR A 59 -13.99 7.48 -3.94
C TYR A 59 -12.85 8.41 -4.40
N TYR A 60 -11.81 8.51 -3.58
CA TYR A 60 -10.59 9.27 -3.85
C TYR A 60 -9.39 8.36 -3.60
N GLY A 61 -8.53 8.17 -4.61
CA GLY A 61 -7.33 7.34 -4.49
C GLY A 61 -6.45 7.46 -5.73
N CYS A 62 -5.22 6.96 -5.63
CA CYS A 62 -4.18 7.08 -6.65
C CYS A 62 -3.71 5.75 -7.27
N ALA A 63 -4.10 4.63 -6.68
CA ALA A 63 -3.95 3.32 -7.28
C ALA A 63 -5.08 2.42 -6.75
N SER A 64 -4.92 1.11 -6.82
CA SER A 64 -5.69 0.17 -6.00
C SER A 64 -4.71 -0.85 -5.43
N PRO A 65 -4.07 -0.55 -4.28
CA PRO A 65 -3.05 -1.41 -3.68
C PRO A 65 -3.71 -2.58 -2.96
N ILE A 66 -4.32 -3.48 -3.73
CA ILE A 66 -5.02 -4.65 -3.19
C ILE A 66 -4.19 -5.88 -3.54
N PRO A 67 -3.51 -6.52 -2.56
CA PRO A 67 -2.78 -7.73 -2.84
C PRO A 67 -3.73 -8.89 -3.12
N THR A 68 -3.19 -9.96 -3.68
CA THR A 68 -3.89 -11.24 -3.86
C THR A 68 -3.57 -12.21 -2.72
N ALA A 69 -4.17 -13.41 -2.78
CA ALA A 69 -4.04 -14.48 -1.80
C ALA A 69 -4.46 -14.04 -0.39
N MET A 70 -5.64 -13.44 -0.26
CA MET A 70 -6.12 -12.85 1.01
C MET A 70 -7.21 -13.65 1.74
N GLU A 71 -7.55 -14.86 1.27
CA GLU A 71 -8.65 -15.64 1.84
C GLU A 71 -8.48 -15.87 3.36
N GLY A 72 -9.53 -15.52 4.12
CA GLY A 72 -9.56 -15.64 5.58
C GLY A 72 -8.70 -14.62 6.34
N CYS A 73 -8.11 -13.63 5.67
CA CYS A 73 -7.29 -12.62 6.32
C CYS A 73 -8.14 -11.57 7.05
N THR A 74 -7.55 -10.99 8.10
CA THR A 74 -7.99 -9.73 8.70
C THR A 74 -7.24 -8.58 8.04
N VAL A 75 -7.96 -7.71 7.34
CA VAL A 75 -7.42 -6.56 6.60
C VAL A 75 -7.77 -5.26 7.31
N LEU A 76 -6.81 -4.33 7.39
CA LEU A 76 -7.00 -2.97 7.87
C LEU A 76 -6.73 -1.98 6.73
N ASP A 77 -7.70 -1.14 6.39
CA ASP A 77 -7.58 -0.07 5.41
C ASP A 77 -7.43 1.29 6.12
N LEU A 78 -6.31 1.96 5.89
CA LEU A 78 -6.00 3.27 6.46
C LEU A 78 -6.49 4.37 5.54
N GLY A 79 -7.37 5.24 6.05
CA GLY A 79 -8.02 6.30 5.29
C GLY A 79 -9.01 5.74 4.28
N CYS A 80 -9.93 4.91 4.76
CA CYS A 80 -10.81 4.10 3.90
C CYS A 80 -11.85 4.91 3.11
N GLY A 81 -12.07 6.18 3.44
CA GLY A 81 -13.06 7.03 2.82
C GLY A 81 -14.45 6.39 2.84
N THR A 82 -15.11 6.36 1.69
CA THR A 82 -16.42 5.71 1.51
C THR A 82 -16.36 4.18 1.56
N GLY A 83 -15.18 3.56 1.61
CA GLY A 83 -15.03 2.11 1.81
C GLY A 83 -14.92 1.29 0.52
N ARG A 84 -14.59 1.88 -0.64
CA ARG A 84 -14.36 1.13 -1.88
C ARG A 84 -13.40 -0.03 -1.68
N ASP A 85 -12.22 0.26 -1.15
CA ASP A 85 -11.15 -0.73 -0.99
C ASP A 85 -11.51 -1.73 0.13
N VAL A 86 -12.19 -1.26 1.20
CA VAL A 86 -12.78 -2.13 2.23
C VAL A 86 -13.77 -3.14 1.65
N TYR A 87 -14.69 -2.73 0.78
CA TYR A 87 -15.67 -3.62 0.19
C TYR A 87 -15.06 -4.55 -0.87
N LEU A 88 -14.05 -4.10 -1.61
CA LEU A 88 -13.27 -4.98 -2.47
C LEU A 88 -12.57 -6.06 -1.66
N CYS A 89 -11.88 -5.69 -0.58
CA CYS A 89 -11.25 -6.63 0.34
C CYS A 89 -12.28 -7.56 1.00
N SER A 90 -13.48 -7.07 1.34
CA SER A 90 -14.56 -7.84 1.98
C SER A 90 -14.88 -9.11 1.18
N ALA A 91 -15.07 -8.96 -0.13
CA ALA A 91 -15.32 -10.09 -1.03
C ALA A 91 -14.10 -11.00 -1.19
N LEU A 92 -12.89 -10.44 -1.27
CA LEU A 92 -11.65 -11.21 -1.46
C LEU A 92 -11.27 -12.06 -0.24
N VAL A 93 -11.44 -11.54 0.97
CA VAL A 93 -11.14 -12.29 2.20
C VAL A 93 -12.21 -13.33 2.53
N GLY A 94 -13.40 -13.20 1.95
CA GLY A 94 -14.53 -14.11 2.18
C GLY A 94 -15.16 -13.99 3.57
N ASN A 95 -16.19 -14.80 3.82
CA ASN A 95 -16.98 -14.78 5.07
C ASN A 95 -16.19 -15.15 6.34
N LYS A 96 -15.04 -15.82 6.20
CA LYS A 96 -14.13 -16.15 7.32
C LYS A 96 -13.13 -15.04 7.61
N GLY A 97 -12.92 -14.12 6.67
CA GLY A 97 -12.05 -12.96 6.84
C GLY A 97 -12.79 -11.78 7.49
N LYS A 98 -12.04 -10.71 7.77
CA LYS A 98 -12.58 -9.47 8.33
C LYS A 98 -11.90 -8.29 7.68
N VAL A 99 -12.62 -7.20 7.47
CA VAL A 99 -12.03 -5.94 6.99
C VAL A 99 -12.41 -4.79 7.91
N ILE A 100 -11.43 -3.99 8.27
CA ILE A 100 -11.60 -2.81 9.13
C ILE A 100 -11.16 -1.59 8.33
N GLY A 101 -12.05 -0.65 8.08
CA GLY A 101 -11.72 0.66 7.53
C GLY A 101 -11.58 1.70 8.63
N VAL A 102 -10.53 2.52 8.59
CA VAL A 102 -10.32 3.65 9.49
C VAL A 102 -10.32 4.93 8.68
N ASP A 103 -11.10 5.92 9.08
CA ASP A 103 -11.06 7.27 8.50
C ASP A 103 -11.26 8.35 9.57
N LEU A 104 -10.86 9.58 9.27
CA LEU A 104 -11.04 10.72 10.15
C LEU A 104 -12.41 11.38 9.94
N LEU A 105 -12.95 11.32 8.71
CA LEU A 105 -14.14 12.07 8.29
C LEU A 105 -15.43 11.28 8.59
N PRO A 106 -16.27 11.73 9.55
CA PRO A 106 -17.50 11.01 9.90
C PRO A 106 -18.49 10.90 8.73
N GLU A 107 -18.53 11.89 7.84
CA GLU A 107 -19.42 11.89 6.67
C GLU A 107 -19.08 10.76 5.68
N MET A 108 -17.80 10.41 5.57
CA MET A 108 -17.33 9.29 4.75
C MET A 108 -17.72 7.94 5.38
N LEU A 109 -17.52 7.83 6.69
CA LEU A 109 -17.83 6.62 7.45
C LEU A 109 -19.34 6.35 7.52
N GLU A 110 -20.16 7.40 7.52
CA GLU A 110 -21.62 7.28 7.44
C GLU A 110 -22.03 6.65 6.10
N ILE A 111 -21.53 7.19 4.98
CA ILE A 111 -21.78 6.61 3.64
C ILE A 111 -21.27 5.18 3.59
N ALA A 112 -20.04 4.94 4.02
CA ALA A 112 -19.44 3.60 4.06
C ALA A 112 -20.35 2.62 4.82
N SER A 113 -20.83 3.00 6.01
CA SER A 113 -21.61 2.14 6.88
C SER A 113 -23.03 1.86 6.36
N GLN A 114 -23.63 2.78 5.60
CA GLN A 114 -24.97 2.60 5.02
C GLN A 114 -25.09 1.38 4.10
N TYR A 115 -24.00 0.98 3.44
CA TYR A 115 -24.02 -0.08 2.44
C TYR A 115 -23.52 -1.44 2.94
N LYS A 116 -23.38 -1.64 4.26
CA LYS A 116 -22.89 -2.91 4.81
C LYS A 116 -23.77 -4.09 4.43
N SER A 117 -25.09 -3.97 4.63
CA SER A 117 -26.05 -5.03 4.31
C SER A 117 -26.16 -5.29 2.82
N TYR A 118 -26.03 -4.25 1.99
CA TYR A 118 -25.99 -4.39 0.54
C TYR A 118 -24.83 -5.29 0.10
N HIS A 119 -23.62 -5.01 0.57
CA HIS A 119 -22.44 -5.77 0.19
C HIS A 119 -22.41 -7.16 0.83
N ALA A 120 -22.91 -7.31 2.06
CA ALA A 120 -23.06 -8.63 2.69
C ALA A 120 -24.01 -9.53 1.89
N GLU A 121 -25.16 -9.00 1.46
CA GLU A 121 -26.08 -9.72 0.57
C GLU A 121 -25.39 -10.04 -0.77
N LYS A 122 -24.72 -9.06 -1.38
CA LYS A 122 -24.10 -9.21 -2.69
C LYS A 122 -22.96 -10.24 -2.71
N PHE A 123 -22.16 -10.30 -1.65
CA PHE A 123 -20.97 -11.15 -1.59
C PHE A 123 -21.21 -12.49 -0.90
N PHE A 124 -22.14 -12.55 0.06
CA PHE A 124 -22.33 -13.71 0.92
C PHE A 124 -23.76 -14.28 0.89
N GLN A 125 -24.68 -13.67 0.12
CA GLN A 125 -26.09 -14.08 0.04
C GLN A 125 -26.79 -14.06 1.40
N ASP A 126 -26.29 -13.22 2.31
CA ASP A 126 -26.86 -13.00 3.64
C ASP A 126 -26.54 -11.57 4.10
N SER A 127 -27.53 -10.69 3.99
CA SER A 127 -27.47 -9.29 4.44
C SER A 127 -27.08 -9.07 5.91
N SER A 128 -27.15 -10.09 6.76
CA SER A 128 -26.76 -10.04 8.18
C SER A 128 -25.28 -10.37 8.43
N GLN A 129 -24.61 -11.00 7.45
CA GLN A 129 -23.23 -11.52 7.58
C GLN A 129 -22.19 -10.54 7.03
N SER A 130 -22.24 -9.28 7.47
CA SER A 130 -21.22 -8.30 7.08
C SER A 130 -19.90 -8.56 7.82
N ASN A 131 -18.82 -8.78 7.08
CA ASN A 131 -17.47 -8.94 7.64
C ASN A 131 -16.70 -7.60 7.72
N VAL A 132 -17.37 -6.46 7.54
CA VAL A 132 -16.73 -5.13 7.54
C VAL A 132 -17.05 -4.28 8.78
N GLN A 133 -16.04 -3.59 9.28
CA GLN A 133 -16.13 -2.62 10.37
C GLN A 133 -15.54 -1.29 9.92
N PHE A 134 -16.18 -0.19 10.29
CA PHE A 134 -15.71 1.16 10.01
C PHE A 134 -15.49 1.88 11.34
N LEU A 135 -14.33 2.49 11.51
CA LEU A 135 -13.90 3.14 12.75
C LEU A 135 -13.46 4.58 12.45
N LYS A 136 -13.87 5.50 13.32
CA LYS A 136 -13.41 6.88 13.26
C LYS A 136 -12.13 7.02 14.08
N GLY A 137 -11.04 7.47 13.47
CA GLY A 137 -9.79 7.69 14.18
C GLY A 137 -8.65 8.23 13.34
N HIS A 138 -7.56 8.56 14.02
CA HIS A 138 -6.29 8.93 13.40
C HIS A 138 -5.50 7.67 13.07
N ILE A 139 -4.98 7.57 11.85
CA ILE A 139 -4.15 6.44 11.41
C ILE A 139 -2.80 6.39 12.12
N GLU A 140 -2.40 7.51 12.75
CA GLU A 140 -1.23 7.62 13.62
C GLU A 140 -1.45 7.00 15.01
N ASN A 141 -2.69 6.72 15.44
CA ASN A 141 -3.00 6.22 16.78
C ASN A 141 -4.13 5.17 16.76
N LEU A 142 -3.87 4.04 16.11
CA LEU A 142 -4.81 2.93 15.99
C LEU A 142 -5.13 2.27 17.35
N ARG A 143 -4.27 2.42 18.36
CA ARG A 143 -4.52 1.89 19.71
C ARG A 143 -5.73 2.57 20.38
N GLU A 144 -5.90 3.88 20.17
CA GLU A 144 -6.99 4.66 20.75
C GLU A 144 -8.37 4.19 20.27
N ILE A 145 -8.44 3.68 19.04
CA ILE A 145 -9.65 3.11 18.45
C ILE A 145 -9.76 1.59 18.60
N GLY A 146 -8.92 0.99 19.45
CA GLY A 146 -9.04 -0.41 19.87
C GLY A 146 -8.38 -1.43 18.95
N ILE A 147 -7.49 -1.04 18.03
CA ILE A 147 -6.74 -2.01 17.22
C ILE A 147 -5.57 -2.56 18.03
N ALA A 148 -5.64 -3.85 18.36
CA ALA A 148 -4.67 -4.56 19.17
C ALA A 148 -3.35 -4.84 18.43
N ASP A 149 -2.29 -5.06 19.21
CA ASP A 149 -0.97 -5.47 18.71
C ASP A 149 -1.08 -6.84 18.04
N GLY A 150 -0.41 -7.05 16.91
CA GLY A 150 -0.37 -8.35 16.24
C GLY A 150 -1.75 -8.92 15.88
N SER A 151 -2.71 -8.07 15.51
CA SER A 151 -4.10 -8.49 15.23
C SER A 151 -4.45 -8.52 13.75
N ILE A 152 -3.64 -7.88 12.89
CA ILE A 152 -3.93 -7.67 11.47
C ILE A 152 -3.01 -8.52 10.59
N ASP A 153 -3.56 -9.19 9.57
CA ASP A 153 -2.77 -9.96 8.60
C ASP A 153 -2.24 -9.05 7.47
N ILE A 154 -3.05 -8.10 7.01
CA ILE A 154 -2.71 -7.18 5.92
C ILE A 154 -3.17 -5.77 6.27
N VAL A 155 -2.27 -4.80 6.21
CA VAL A 155 -2.62 -3.38 6.22
C VAL A 155 -2.53 -2.88 4.78
N ILE A 156 -3.54 -2.15 4.33
CA ILE A 156 -3.55 -1.43 3.06
C ILE A 156 -3.72 0.07 3.30
N SER A 157 -3.27 0.86 2.33
CA SER A 157 -3.40 2.31 2.35
C SER A 157 -3.24 2.85 0.93
N ASN A 158 -4.00 3.89 0.59
CA ASN A 158 -3.98 4.48 -0.74
C ASN A 158 -3.90 6.01 -0.69
N CYS A 159 -2.71 6.56 -0.90
CA CYS A 159 -2.44 8.00 -0.96
C CYS A 159 -2.80 8.84 0.29
N VAL A 160 -2.80 8.21 1.47
CA VAL A 160 -3.09 8.90 2.74
C VAL A 160 -1.86 9.11 3.63
N VAL A 161 -0.81 8.30 3.47
CA VAL A 161 0.40 8.41 4.32
C VAL A 161 1.07 9.76 4.10
N ASN A 162 1.10 10.24 2.85
CA ASN A 162 1.63 11.56 2.52
C ASN A 162 0.89 12.73 3.18
N LEU A 163 -0.39 12.57 3.51
CA LEU A 163 -1.19 13.63 4.13
C LEU A 163 -0.86 13.84 5.60
N SER A 164 -0.26 12.83 6.25
CA SER A 164 0.16 12.89 7.64
C SER A 164 1.44 13.72 7.85
N ASP A 165 1.46 14.43 8.97
CA ASP A 165 2.62 15.16 9.47
C ASP A 165 3.62 14.25 10.21
N ASP A 166 3.18 13.11 10.73
CA ASP A 166 4.01 12.15 11.47
C ASP A 166 3.97 10.75 10.82
N LYS A 167 4.65 10.65 9.68
CA LYS A 167 4.78 9.41 8.92
C LYS A 167 5.50 8.31 9.70
N GLU A 168 6.46 8.67 10.56
CA GLU A 168 7.18 7.70 11.39
C GLU A 168 6.22 6.98 12.33
N LYS A 169 5.32 7.73 12.96
CA LYS A 169 4.30 7.17 13.85
C LYS A 169 3.34 6.26 13.10
N ILE A 170 2.93 6.59 11.87
CA ILE A 170 2.15 5.67 11.03
C ILE A 170 2.89 4.36 10.82
N PHE A 171 4.13 4.38 10.34
CA PHE A 171 4.85 3.13 10.05
C PHE A 171 5.07 2.29 11.31
N LYS A 172 5.36 2.92 12.47
CA LYS A 172 5.45 2.21 13.76
C LYS A 172 4.12 1.60 14.18
N GLU A 173 3.02 2.31 13.97
CA GLU A 173 1.69 1.84 14.32
C GLU A 173 1.25 0.69 13.41
N VAL A 174 1.55 0.76 12.11
CA VAL A 174 1.37 -0.34 11.15
C VAL A 174 2.20 -1.55 11.56
N ALA A 175 3.48 -1.36 11.86
CA ALA A 175 4.34 -2.43 12.35
C ALA A 175 3.76 -3.07 13.61
N ARG A 176 3.25 -2.28 14.56
CA ARG A 176 2.64 -2.77 15.82
C ARG A 176 1.42 -3.65 15.57
N VAL A 177 0.49 -3.23 14.72
CA VAL A 177 -0.80 -3.93 14.54
C VAL A 177 -0.69 -5.18 13.68
N LEU A 178 0.32 -5.25 12.79
CA LEU A 178 0.55 -6.43 11.96
C LEU A 178 0.97 -7.65 12.78
N LYS A 179 0.44 -8.83 12.49
CA LYS A 179 0.96 -10.10 13.01
C LYS A 179 2.41 -10.33 12.54
N PRO A 180 3.20 -11.18 13.22
CA PRO A 180 4.41 -11.75 12.61
C PRO A 180 4.04 -12.40 11.27
N GLY A 181 4.77 -12.05 10.20
CA GLY A 181 4.46 -12.46 8.82
C GLY A 181 3.34 -11.65 8.15
N GLY A 182 2.75 -10.67 8.83
CA GLY A 182 1.77 -9.76 8.28
C GLY A 182 2.38 -8.79 7.28
N GLU A 183 1.56 -8.25 6.38
CA GLU A 183 2.01 -7.43 5.26
C GLU A 183 1.44 -6.01 5.31
N PHE A 184 2.28 -5.00 5.10
CA PHE A 184 1.83 -3.69 4.69
C PHE A 184 1.94 -3.55 3.17
N TYR A 185 0.82 -3.41 2.48
CA TYR A 185 0.74 -3.30 1.02
C TYR A 185 0.02 -2.01 0.64
N PHE A 186 0.74 -1.02 0.13
CA PHE A 186 0.19 0.34 0.01
C PHE A 186 0.70 1.09 -1.20
N ALA A 187 -0.11 2.04 -1.65
CA ALA A 187 0.22 2.97 -2.71
C ALA A 187 0.36 4.39 -2.16
N ASP A 188 1.40 5.08 -2.60
CA ASP A 188 1.50 6.53 -2.39
C ASP A 188 2.36 7.18 -3.49
N LYS A 189 2.40 8.51 -3.48
CA LYS A 189 3.25 9.31 -4.35
C LYS A 189 4.63 9.55 -3.74
N TYR A 190 5.65 9.55 -4.57
CA TYR A 190 7.03 9.76 -4.18
C TYR A 190 7.74 10.66 -5.16
N ILE A 191 8.83 11.29 -4.70
CA ILE A 191 9.59 12.25 -5.51
C ILE A 191 11.04 11.79 -5.63
N ASP A 192 11.66 12.07 -6.78
CA ASP A 192 13.07 11.73 -7.06
C ASP A 192 14.09 12.54 -6.25
N ARG A 193 13.66 13.66 -5.63
CA ARG A 193 14.49 14.57 -4.84
C ARG A 193 13.70 15.26 -3.74
N ARG A 194 14.41 15.82 -2.75
CA ARG A 194 13.78 16.60 -1.67
C ARG A 194 13.24 17.92 -2.21
N LEU A 195 11.98 18.22 -1.89
CA LEU A 195 11.32 19.46 -2.29
C LEU A 195 11.82 20.68 -1.51
N SER A 196 11.68 21.86 -2.11
CA SER A 196 11.92 23.14 -1.42
C SER A 196 10.88 23.36 -0.31
N ALA A 197 11.12 24.34 0.57
CA ALA A 197 10.17 24.66 1.63
C ALA A 197 8.87 25.23 1.07
N GLU A 198 8.98 26.00 -0.01
CA GLU A 198 7.87 26.63 -0.72
C GLU A 198 6.96 25.57 -1.34
N ALA A 199 7.52 24.59 -2.05
CA ALA A 199 6.75 23.49 -2.64
C ALA A 199 6.06 22.62 -1.57
N ARG A 200 6.70 22.44 -0.41
CA ARG A 200 6.11 21.70 0.73
C ARG A 200 4.93 22.41 1.39
N GLN A 201 4.81 23.71 1.20
CA GLN A 201 3.79 24.56 1.80
C GLN A 201 2.74 25.04 0.79
N ASP A 202 2.85 24.62 -0.48
CA ASP A 202 1.85 24.92 -1.49
C ASP A 202 0.61 24.03 -1.29
N LEU A 203 -0.53 24.66 -1.01
CA LEU A 203 -1.78 23.94 -0.68
C LEU A 203 -2.30 23.09 -1.84
N GLU A 204 -2.07 23.51 -3.07
CA GLU A 204 -2.48 22.76 -4.25
C GLU A 204 -1.63 21.49 -4.40
N LEU A 205 -0.30 21.62 -4.26
CA LEU A 205 0.60 20.46 -4.25
C LEU A 205 0.24 19.50 -3.11
N VAL A 206 -0.07 20.01 -1.92
CA VAL A 206 -0.50 19.16 -0.78
C VAL A 206 -1.82 18.45 -1.09
N GLY A 207 -2.80 19.15 -1.67
CA GLY A 207 -4.08 18.57 -2.09
C GLY A 207 -3.95 17.51 -3.19
N GLN A 208 -2.87 17.55 -3.98
CA GLN A 208 -2.53 16.54 -4.98
C GLN A 208 -1.68 15.37 -4.43
N CYS A 209 -1.44 15.32 -3.12
CA CYS A 209 -0.52 14.41 -2.42
C CYS A 209 0.95 14.54 -2.87
N LEU A 210 1.35 15.69 -3.44
CA LEU A 210 2.71 15.94 -3.93
C LEU A 210 3.55 16.77 -2.95
N GLY A 211 2.96 17.80 -2.34
CA GLY A 211 3.70 18.75 -1.49
C GLY A 211 4.34 18.10 -0.27
N LYS A 212 3.71 17.04 0.26
CA LYS A 212 4.22 16.25 1.40
C LYS A 212 4.84 14.90 0.99
N ALA A 213 4.97 14.64 -0.31
CA ALA A 213 5.55 13.40 -0.81
C ALA A 213 7.04 13.32 -0.45
N MET A 214 7.46 12.14 -0.01
CA MET A 214 8.84 11.91 0.42
C MET A 214 9.76 11.67 -0.77
N TYR A 215 11.02 12.09 -0.61
CA TYR A 215 12.10 11.53 -1.39
C TYR A 215 12.21 10.02 -1.13
N ILE A 216 12.29 9.20 -2.17
CA ILE A 216 12.23 7.73 -2.07
C ILE A 216 13.24 7.16 -1.07
N GLN A 217 14.48 7.65 -1.03
CA GLN A 217 15.49 7.09 -0.11
C GLN A 217 15.26 7.50 1.35
N ASP A 218 14.69 8.70 1.58
CA ASP A 218 14.27 9.10 2.93
C ASP A 218 13.12 8.20 3.43
N PHE A 219 12.20 7.85 2.52
CA PHE A 219 11.11 6.93 2.79
C PHE A 219 11.62 5.52 3.13
N VAL A 220 12.50 4.94 2.31
CA VAL A 220 13.08 3.61 2.57
C VAL A 220 13.79 3.60 3.94
N SER A 221 14.56 4.65 4.23
CA SER A 221 15.25 4.78 5.52
C SER A 221 14.27 4.86 6.70
N LEU A 222 13.15 5.56 6.54
CA LEU A 222 12.13 5.71 7.58
C LEU A 222 11.39 4.40 7.85
N VAL A 223 11.01 3.68 6.80
CA VAL A 223 10.32 2.39 6.89
C VAL A 223 11.20 1.34 7.59
N LYS A 224 12.50 1.30 7.26
CA LYS A 224 13.47 0.44 7.96
C LYS A 224 13.55 0.75 9.45
N LYS A 225 13.63 2.03 9.83
CA LYS A 225 13.63 2.46 11.24
C LYS A 225 12.35 2.10 11.99
N ALA A 226 11.22 1.98 11.27
CA ALA A 226 9.94 1.61 11.84
C ALA A 226 9.77 0.10 12.06
N GLY A 227 10.74 -0.73 11.64
CA GLY A 227 10.75 -2.17 11.87
C GLY A 227 10.50 -3.04 10.64
N PHE A 228 10.54 -2.46 9.43
CA PHE A 228 10.44 -3.22 8.18
C PHE A 228 11.82 -3.31 7.51
N SER A 229 12.55 -4.39 7.79
CA SER A 229 13.92 -4.58 7.27
C SER A 229 13.98 -4.71 5.75
N ASP A 230 12.94 -5.30 5.15
CA ASP A 230 12.80 -5.51 3.71
C ASP A 230 11.52 -4.85 3.18
N ILE A 231 11.69 -3.92 2.23
CA ILE A 231 10.62 -3.24 1.51
C ILE A 231 10.81 -3.45 0.01
N ARG A 232 9.77 -3.95 -0.66
CA ARG A 232 9.80 -4.30 -2.08
C ARG A 232 8.90 -3.38 -2.88
N LEU A 233 9.42 -2.85 -3.98
CA LEU A 233 8.62 -2.12 -4.96
C LEU A 233 7.85 -3.12 -5.81
N VAL A 234 6.52 -3.03 -5.83
CA VAL A 234 5.66 -3.93 -6.63
C VAL A 234 5.43 -3.35 -8.01
N SER A 235 5.10 -2.07 -8.08
CA SER A 235 4.91 -1.35 -9.35
C SER A 235 5.15 0.14 -9.15
N SER A 236 5.58 0.82 -10.21
CA SER A 236 5.70 2.28 -10.22
C SER A 236 5.28 2.85 -11.57
N SER A 237 4.66 4.02 -11.55
CA SER A 237 4.37 4.82 -12.74
C SER A 237 4.79 6.26 -12.53
N LYS A 238 5.44 6.87 -13.52
CA LYS A 238 5.72 8.31 -13.49
C LYS A 238 4.41 9.09 -13.63
N GLU A 239 4.21 10.07 -12.75
CA GLU A 239 3.05 10.95 -12.79
C GLU A 239 3.13 11.87 -14.02
N ARG A 240 1.98 12.08 -14.68
CA ARG A 240 1.84 13.10 -15.72
C ARG A 240 1.34 14.38 -15.07
N LEU A 241 2.21 15.38 -14.99
CA LEU A 241 1.96 16.61 -14.28
C LEU A 241 1.61 17.74 -15.25
N SER A 242 0.82 18.73 -14.78
CA SER A 242 0.62 19.97 -15.54
C SER A 242 1.89 20.81 -15.51
N LEU A 243 2.07 21.68 -16.51
CA LEU A 243 3.22 22.59 -16.57
C LEU A 243 3.34 23.47 -15.31
N GLU A 244 2.21 23.90 -14.75
CA GLU A 244 2.15 24.64 -13.50
C GLU A 244 2.69 23.79 -12.33
N THR A 245 2.24 22.55 -12.21
CA THR A 245 2.69 21.62 -11.16
C THR A 245 4.18 21.33 -11.30
N GLU A 246 4.68 21.07 -12.52
CA GLU A 246 6.10 20.84 -12.78
C GLU A 246 6.96 22.05 -12.40
N THR A 247 6.46 23.26 -12.67
CA THR A 247 7.13 24.51 -12.30
C THR A 247 7.22 24.64 -10.77
N LYS A 248 6.11 24.38 -10.06
CA LYS A 248 6.07 24.41 -8.59
C LYS A 248 6.97 23.35 -7.95
N LEU A 249 7.12 22.18 -8.58
CA LEU A 249 8.03 21.12 -8.15
C LEU A 249 9.50 21.40 -8.51
N ASN A 250 9.79 22.48 -9.24
CA ASN A 250 11.14 22.89 -9.63
C ASN A 250 11.92 21.75 -10.33
N GLY A 251 11.27 21.07 -11.28
CA GLY A 251 11.85 19.99 -12.07
C GLY A 251 11.99 18.64 -11.35
N ALA A 252 11.43 18.48 -10.15
CA ALA A 252 11.33 17.18 -9.51
C ALA A 252 10.31 16.28 -10.25
N SER A 253 10.63 15.00 -10.37
CA SER A 253 9.72 14.00 -10.96
C SER A 253 8.94 13.31 -9.85
N ALA A 254 7.63 13.17 -10.06
CA ALA A 254 6.75 12.43 -9.16
C ALA A 254 6.40 11.04 -9.72
N TYR A 255 6.23 10.09 -8.83
CA TYR A 255 5.93 8.70 -9.13
C TYR A 255 4.82 8.20 -8.21
N SER A 256 3.84 7.48 -8.74
CA SER A 256 2.95 6.65 -7.94
C SER A 256 3.58 5.27 -7.81
N CYS A 257 3.81 4.82 -6.58
CA CYS A 257 4.45 3.55 -6.29
C CYS A 257 3.58 2.70 -5.39
N VAL A 258 3.54 1.39 -5.68
CA VAL A 258 2.98 0.37 -4.79
C VAL A 258 4.13 -0.36 -4.15
N PHE A 259 4.16 -0.36 -2.82
CA PHE A 259 5.15 -1.07 -2.03
C PHE A 259 4.50 -2.20 -1.24
N ARG A 260 5.30 -3.22 -0.94
CA ARG A 260 4.99 -4.23 0.06
C ARG A 260 6.13 -4.36 1.06
N ALA A 261 5.78 -4.53 2.32
CA ALA A 261 6.73 -4.76 3.41
C ALA A 261 6.13 -5.75 4.41
N PHE A 262 6.89 -6.78 4.78
CA PHE A 262 6.44 -7.80 5.71
C PHE A 262 6.99 -7.54 7.11
N ARG A 263 6.16 -7.74 8.14
CA ARG A 263 6.59 -7.70 9.54
C ARG A 263 7.22 -9.05 9.91
N LEU A 264 8.50 -9.21 9.62
CA LEU A 264 9.28 -10.38 10.01
C LEU A 264 10.56 -9.94 10.72
N GLU A 265 10.90 -10.68 11.77
CA GLU A 265 12.18 -10.55 12.45
C GLU A 265 13.23 -11.37 11.70
N HIS A 266 14.50 -11.01 11.85
CA HIS A 266 15.65 -11.78 11.34
C HIS A 266 15.77 -11.91 9.81
N LEU A 267 15.24 -10.96 9.05
CA LEU A 267 15.61 -10.80 7.64
C LEU A 267 17.03 -10.26 7.51
N ASP A 268 17.77 -10.73 6.52
CA ASP A 268 19.09 -10.23 6.17
C ASP A 268 18.99 -8.78 5.68
N GLU A 269 20.02 -7.95 5.96
CA GLU A 269 20.05 -6.56 5.47
C GLU A 269 20.14 -6.48 3.94
N CYS A 270 20.73 -7.51 3.34
CA CYS A 270 20.93 -7.70 1.92
C CYS A 270 20.14 -8.91 1.43
N LEU A 271 19.96 -9.01 0.11
CA LEU A 271 19.34 -10.18 -0.50
C LEU A 271 20.42 -11.26 -0.67
N GLU A 272 20.47 -12.21 0.27
CA GLU A 272 21.47 -13.28 0.32
C GLU A 272 21.00 -14.56 -0.38
N ASP A 273 21.92 -15.34 -0.95
CA ASP A 273 21.66 -16.59 -1.65
C ASP A 273 21.92 -17.80 -0.74
N TYR A 274 20.87 -18.55 -0.45
CA TYR A 274 20.95 -19.84 0.24
C TYR A 274 20.49 -21.01 -0.66
N GLN A 275 20.48 -20.80 -1.98
CA GLN A 275 20.07 -21.75 -3.02
C GLN A 275 18.64 -22.28 -2.83
N GLU A 276 17.77 -21.41 -2.33
CA GLU A 276 16.36 -21.70 -2.12
C GLU A 276 15.58 -21.51 -3.41
N THR A 277 14.52 -22.30 -3.56
CA THR A 277 13.59 -22.23 -4.66
C THR A 277 12.18 -22.19 -4.10
N ALA A 278 11.34 -21.32 -4.67
CA ALA A 278 9.93 -21.25 -4.36
C ALA A 278 9.10 -21.66 -5.58
N ILE A 279 8.04 -22.44 -5.34
CA ILE A 279 7.09 -22.93 -6.34
C ILE A 279 5.71 -22.42 -5.95
N PHE A 280 5.05 -21.67 -6.84
CA PHE A 280 3.69 -21.21 -6.64
C PHE A 280 2.69 -22.26 -7.12
N HIS A 281 1.69 -22.63 -6.31
CA HIS A 281 0.69 -23.65 -6.67
C HIS A 281 -0.67 -23.07 -7.06
N GLY A 282 -0.82 -21.74 -7.04
CA GLY A 282 -2.07 -21.06 -7.39
C GLY A 282 -2.80 -20.45 -6.18
N ALA A 283 -3.67 -19.48 -6.47
CA ALA A 283 -4.58 -18.85 -5.54
C ALA A 283 -5.90 -18.50 -6.25
N THR A 284 -6.99 -18.29 -5.51
CA THR A 284 -8.33 -18.13 -6.09
C THR A 284 -8.61 -16.74 -6.66
N ASP A 285 -7.72 -15.79 -6.44
CA ASP A 285 -7.86 -14.37 -6.80
C ASP A 285 -6.71 -13.85 -7.67
N VAL A 286 -5.92 -14.76 -8.25
CA VAL A 286 -4.85 -14.45 -9.20
C VAL A 286 -5.26 -14.78 -10.63
N ASP A 287 -4.72 -14.02 -11.58
CA ASP A 287 -4.95 -14.23 -13.00
C ASP A 287 -3.85 -15.08 -13.65
N ARG A 288 -4.25 -15.83 -14.67
CA ARG A 288 -3.35 -16.52 -15.63
C ARG A 288 -2.33 -17.45 -14.97
N ASP A 289 -2.67 -18.02 -13.81
CA ASP A 289 -1.76 -18.88 -13.05
C ASP A 289 -0.41 -18.19 -12.74
N THR A 290 -0.44 -16.87 -12.51
CA THR A 290 0.77 -16.10 -12.18
C THR A 290 0.65 -15.33 -10.87
N TYR A 291 1.75 -15.24 -10.13
CA TYR A 291 1.84 -14.43 -8.91
C TYR A 291 2.99 -13.42 -9.04
N GLN A 292 2.67 -12.13 -9.09
CA GLN A 292 3.66 -11.06 -9.04
C GLN A 292 4.04 -10.81 -7.58
N PHE A 293 5.30 -11.05 -7.22
CA PHE A 293 5.76 -10.81 -5.86
C PHE A 293 6.22 -9.36 -5.68
N ASP A 294 7.11 -8.89 -6.55
CA ASP A 294 7.57 -7.50 -6.62
C ASP A 294 7.86 -7.14 -8.08
N CYS A 295 8.41 -5.97 -8.40
CA CYS A 295 8.64 -5.56 -9.80
C CYS A 295 9.68 -6.42 -10.55
N ASN A 296 10.48 -7.21 -9.83
CA ASN A 296 11.55 -8.04 -10.40
C ASN A 296 11.23 -9.54 -10.35
N LEU A 297 10.34 -9.96 -9.43
CA LEU A 297 10.04 -11.36 -9.18
C LEU A 297 8.59 -11.71 -9.51
N LYS A 298 8.43 -12.67 -10.42
CA LYS A 298 7.14 -13.22 -10.83
C LYS A 298 7.21 -14.74 -10.85
N PHE A 299 6.19 -15.39 -10.30
CA PHE A 299 6.04 -16.83 -10.32
C PHE A 299 5.00 -17.24 -11.36
N LEU A 300 5.35 -18.26 -12.14
CA LEU A 300 4.39 -19.03 -12.92
C LEU A 300 4.04 -20.28 -12.12
N LYS A 301 2.77 -20.68 -12.15
CA LYS A 301 2.28 -21.82 -11.39
C LYS A 301 3.05 -23.09 -11.72
N ASP A 302 3.36 -23.85 -10.68
CA ASP A 302 4.08 -25.12 -10.66
C ASP A 302 5.49 -25.07 -11.28
N LEU A 303 6.03 -23.88 -11.55
CA LEU A 303 7.42 -23.70 -11.98
C LEU A 303 8.31 -23.28 -10.80
N PRO A 304 9.45 -23.95 -10.60
CA PRO A 304 10.45 -23.54 -9.62
C PRO A 304 11.14 -22.25 -10.03
N VAL A 305 11.25 -21.31 -9.09
CA VAL A 305 11.99 -20.06 -9.25
C VAL A 305 12.98 -19.94 -8.09
N SER A 306 14.28 -19.75 -8.36
CA SER A 306 15.22 -19.50 -7.25
C SER A 306 14.99 -18.11 -6.68
N VAL A 307 15.10 -18.01 -5.36
CA VAL A 307 14.79 -16.81 -4.59
C VAL A 307 15.91 -16.51 -3.59
N ASP A 308 16.04 -15.25 -3.22
CA ASP A 308 16.87 -14.85 -2.08
C ASP A 308 16.28 -15.34 -0.75
N GLY A 309 17.13 -15.37 0.28
CA GLY A 309 16.77 -15.82 1.62
C GLY A 309 15.61 -15.02 2.23
N ASN A 310 15.56 -13.70 2.03
CA ASN A 310 14.46 -12.89 2.57
C ASN A 310 13.14 -13.24 1.90
N THR A 311 13.12 -13.39 0.58
CA THR A 311 11.93 -13.83 -0.16
C THR A 311 11.47 -15.22 0.30
N ALA A 312 12.40 -16.16 0.50
CA ALA A 312 12.08 -17.49 1.02
C ALA A 312 11.43 -17.41 2.41
N GLU A 313 12.01 -16.67 3.36
CA GLU A 313 11.47 -16.48 4.71
C GLU A 313 10.10 -15.78 4.69
N ILE A 314 9.94 -14.74 3.85
CA ILE A 314 8.67 -14.06 3.64
C ILE A 314 7.59 -15.05 3.19
N ILE A 315 7.90 -15.91 2.22
CA ILE A 315 6.92 -16.89 1.72
C ILE A 315 6.60 -17.93 2.80
N ARG A 316 7.60 -18.46 3.51
CA ARG A 316 7.42 -19.47 4.57
C ARG A 316 6.57 -18.96 5.73
N HIS A 317 6.78 -17.72 6.16
CA HIS A 317 6.24 -17.21 7.42
C HIS A 317 5.09 -16.23 7.26
N SER A 318 4.67 -15.91 6.04
CA SER A 318 3.46 -15.13 5.79
C SER A 318 2.28 -16.02 5.37
N ARG A 319 1.13 -15.39 5.10
CA ARG A 319 -0.04 -16.06 4.51
C ARG A 319 0.27 -16.75 3.18
N LEU A 320 1.33 -16.34 2.48
CA LEU A 320 1.69 -16.89 1.16
C LEU A 320 2.11 -18.36 1.23
N SER A 321 2.55 -18.84 2.40
CA SER A 321 2.90 -20.25 2.65
C SER A 321 1.81 -21.25 2.25
N ARG A 322 0.53 -20.84 2.25
CA ARG A 322 -0.60 -21.67 1.82
C ARG A 322 -0.61 -21.96 0.31
N HIS A 323 0.09 -21.13 -0.47
CA HIS A 323 0.06 -21.13 -1.93
C HIS A 323 1.42 -21.46 -2.53
N PHE A 324 2.43 -21.68 -1.70
CA PHE A 324 3.81 -21.87 -2.13
C PHE A 324 4.46 -23.04 -1.43
N HIS A 325 5.35 -23.72 -2.13
CA HIS A 325 6.35 -24.60 -1.54
C HIS A 325 7.73 -23.96 -1.65
N VAL A 326 8.48 -23.91 -0.56
CA VAL A 326 9.85 -23.38 -0.52
C VAL A 326 10.81 -24.50 -0.08
N THR A 327 11.83 -24.76 -0.88
CA THR A 327 12.85 -25.79 -0.59
C THR A 327 13.70 -25.40 0.62
N ASP A 328 14.22 -26.34 1.39
CA ASP A 328 15.05 -26.08 2.56
C ASP A 328 16.28 -25.19 2.27
N ARG A 329 16.60 -24.34 3.25
CA ARG A 329 17.77 -23.45 3.24
C ARG A 329 19.06 -24.27 3.22
N LYS A 330 19.98 -23.91 2.31
CA LYS A 330 21.31 -24.54 2.18
C LYS A 330 22.42 -23.60 2.66
N SER A 331 23.66 -23.93 2.32
CA SER A 331 24.83 -23.11 2.61
C SER A 331 24.75 -21.75 1.92
N HIS A 332 25.07 -20.68 2.65
CA HIS A 332 25.20 -19.32 2.14
C HIS A 332 26.19 -19.25 0.96
N GLN A 333 25.81 -18.59 -0.12
CA GLN A 333 26.62 -18.41 -1.35
C GLN A 333 27.04 -16.95 -1.58
N GLY A 334 26.77 -16.05 -0.64
CA GLY A 334 26.91 -14.60 -0.82
C GLY A 334 25.64 -13.96 -1.38
N LEU A 335 25.78 -12.79 -2.01
CA LEU A 335 24.66 -12.01 -2.53
C LEU A 335 23.89 -12.77 -3.64
N PHE A 336 22.57 -12.69 -3.59
CA PHE A 336 21.67 -13.25 -4.59
C PHE A 336 21.79 -12.54 -5.93
N GLN A 337 21.94 -13.34 -6.99
CA GLN A 337 22.12 -12.86 -8.36
C GLN A 337 20.98 -13.39 -9.26
N PRO A 338 19.94 -12.57 -9.52
CA PRO A 338 18.79 -13.02 -10.32
C PRO A 338 19.13 -13.30 -11.79
N GLU A 339 20.18 -12.68 -12.34
CA GLU A 339 20.53 -12.74 -13.78
C GLU A 339 21.03 -14.11 -14.29
N LYS A 340 21.37 -15.06 -13.40
CA LYS A 340 21.81 -16.40 -13.81
C LYS A 340 20.66 -17.32 -14.28
N GLN A 341 19.43 -16.81 -14.37
CA GLN A 341 18.23 -17.62 -14.61
C GLN A 341 17.69 -17.61 -16.07
N LEU A 342 18.15 -16.75 -16.99
CA LEU A 342 17.70 -16.72 -18.39
C LEU A 342 18.83 -16.34 -19.36
N PRO A 343 18.88 -16.88 -20.61
CA PRO A 343 19.92 -16.54 -21.57
C PRO A 343 19.93 -15.04 -21.90
N MET A 344 21.14 -14.50 -22.03
CA MET A 344 21.54 -13.09 -22.22
C MET A 344 20.83 -12.25 -23.30
N SER A 345 19.83 -12.79 -24.00
CA SER A 345 19.10 -12.10 -25.08
C SER A 345 17.76 -11.47 -24.67
N LEU A 346 17.32 -11.58 -23.42
CA LEU A 346 16.03 -11.05 -22.95
C LEU A 346 16.10 -10.07 -21.76
N ILE A 347 17.31 -9.62 -21.40
CA ILE A 347 17.48 -8.60 -20.35
C ILE A 347 17.09 -7.23 -20.93
N VAL A 348 15.81 -6.85 -20.78
CA VAL A 348 15.44 -5.44 -20.74
C VAL A 348 16.03 -4.90 -19.45
N LYS A 349 17.11 -4.12 -19.56
CA LYS A 349 17.69 -3.36 -18.45
C LYS A 349 16.59 -2.49 -17.83
N ASN A 350 16.02 -2.93 -16.71
CA ASN A 350 15.16 -2.10 -15.89
C ASN A 350 16.04 -1.10 -15.14
N GLN A 351 16.19 0.09 -15.72
CA GLN A 351 16.73 1.27 -15.06
C GLN A 351 15.76 1.73 -13.96
N CYS A 352 15.81 1.09 -12.81
CA CYS A 352 15.31 1.66 -11.57
C CYS A 352 16.53 2.01 -10.72
N PHE A 353 16.92 3.29 -10.77
CA PHE A 353 17.98 3.90 -9.95
C PHE A 353 19.42 3.43 -10.24
N GLU A 354 19.88 3.53 -11.49
CA GLU A 354 21.34 3.65 -11.73
C GLU A 354 21.74 5.12 -11.82
N LYS A 355 22.71 5.48 -10.98
CA LYS A 355 23.40 6.78 -10.94
C LYS A 355 23.97 7.13 -12.32
N LYS A 356 23.73 8.36 -12.77
CA LYS A 356 24.74 9.18 -13.44
C LYS A 356 24.70 10.58 -12.87
#